data_AF-A0A3D0TAT9-F1
#
_entry.id   AF-A0A3D0TAT9-F1
#
_cell.length_a   1.000
_cell.length_b   1.000
_cell.length_c   1.000
_cell.angle_alpha   90.00
_cell.angle_beta   90.00
_cell.angle_gamma   90.00
#
_symmetry.space_group_name_H-M   'P 1'
#
loop_
_entity.id
_entity.type
_entity.pdbx_description
1 polymer ?
#
loop_
_entity_poly.entity_id
_entity_poly.type
_entity_poly.pdbx_seq_one_letter_code
_entity_poly.pdbx_strand_id
1 'polypeptide(L)'
;MDDSTSSNIHHQAISAALEARWDDALKLNKKIIKFDPQNVDGLARLGRAYMEMGRFNLAKKFYNEALKYDPYNPIASKNLKIIKSFKSNSQPKIGNGHSKLSSSLFLQEPGKSKIVNLLKVAAPQKLLQAYCGMQVGVTVKNRKITIVDKEGSYLGVLPDDVCHHLMRLLKGGNKYEFFIKSVRVNNLSLLIRETFRSKRFKNQPSFLEGSSSPHLEMITSIDDEEDENSDEEGEQEA
;
A
#
# COMPACT_ATOMS: atom_id res chain seq x y z
N MET A 1 -12.70 -35.97 -19.52
CA MET A 1 -13.67 -34.86 -19.33
C MET A 1 -13.14 -33.99 -18.21
N ASP A 2 -13.24 -32.67 -18.37
CA ASP A 2 -13.00 -31.62 -17.36
C ASP A 2 -11.62 -30.93 -17.29
N ASP A 3 -11.27 -30.15 -18.31
CA ASP A 3 -10.28 -29.06 -18.20
C ASP A 3 -10.98 -27.69 -17.97
N SER A 4 -12.24 -27.58 -18.39
CA SER A 4 -13.04 -26.35 -18.33
C SER A 4 -13.56 -26.02 -16.92
N THR A 5 -13.90 -26.99 -16.08
CA THR A 5 -14.33 -26.75 -14.69
C THR A 5 -13.12 -26.48 -13.80
N SER A 6 -11.98 -27.11 -14.06
CA SER A 6 -10.71 -26.80 -13.40
C SER A 6 -10.32 -25.34 -13.66
N SER A 7 -10.27 -24.92 -14.93
CA SER A 7 -10.01 -23.52 -15.31
C SER A 7 -11.01 -22.55 -14.66
N ASN A 8 -12.29 -22.91 -14.60
CA ASN A 8 -13.32 -22.09 -13.95
C ASN A 8 -13.08 -21.95 -12.43
N ILE A 9 -12.75 -23.03 -11.71
CA ILE A 9 -12.52 -22.94 -10.27
C ILE A 9 -11.25 -22.14 -9.93
N HIS A 10 -10.22 -22.19 -10.80
CA HIS A 10 -9.05 -21.33 -10.68
C HIS A 10 -9.43 -19.85 -10.77
N HIS A 11 -10.22 -19.47 -11.77
CA HIS A 11 -10.67 -18.08 -11.97
C HIS A 11 -11.53 -17.60 -10.80
N GLN A 12 -12.46 -18.44 -10.32
CA GLN A 12 -13.29 -18.12 -9.14
C GLN A 12 -12.45 -17.92 -7.88
N ALA A 13 -11.43 -18.76 -7.67
CA ALA A 13 -10.55 -18.65 -6.50
C ALA A 13 -9.75 -17.34 -6.51
N ILE A 14 -9.25 -16.94 -7.69
CA ILE A 14 -8.55 -15.67 -7.88
C ILE A 14 -9.50 -14.49 -7.66
N SER A 15 -10.69 -14.53 -8.27
CA SER A 15 -11.69 -13.47 -8.14
C SER A 15 -12.10 -13.27 -6.67
N ALA A 16 -12.38 -14.35 -5.94
CA ALA A 16 -12.68 -14.29 -4.52
C ALA A 16 -11.55 -13.65 -3.70
N ALA A 17 -10.29 -13.97 -4.03
CA ALA A 17 -9.13 -13.34 -3.38
C ALA A 17 -9.02 -11.84 -3.70
N LEU A 18 -9.26 -11.42 -4.96
CA LEU A 18 -9.26 -10.01 -5.36
C LEU A 18 -10.38 -9.20 -4.69
N GLU A 19 -11.50 -9.86 -4.38
CA GLU A 19 -12.62 -9.29 -3.64
C GLU A 19 -12.44 -9.36 -2.10
N ALA A 20 -11.29 -9.84 -1.62
CA ALA A 20 -10.99 -10.07 -0.21
C ALA A 20 -11.95 -11.05 0.50
N ARG A 21 -12.64 -11.92 -0.25
CA ARG A 21 -13.45 -13.03 0.27
C ARG A 21 -12.55 -14.23 0.57
N TRP A 22 -11.72 -14.10 1.62
CA TRP A 22 -10.66 -15.06 1.94
C TRP A 22 -11.17 -16.46 2.31
N ASP A 23 -12.32 -16.57 2.98
CA ASP A 23 -12.95 -17.86 3.29
C ASP A 23 -13.37 -18.63 2.03
N ASP A 24 -13.92 -17.93 1.03
CA ASP A 24 -14.30 -18.52 -0.25
C ASP A 24 -13.05 -18.90 -1.05
N ALA A 25 -12.06 -18.01 -1.09
CA ALA A 25 -10.77 -18.29 -1.73
C ALA A 25 -10.10 -19.52 -1.10
N LEU A 26 -10.15 -19.70 0.22
CA LEU A 26 -9.65 -20.91 0.90
C LEU A 26 -10.40 -22.16 0.45
N LYS A 27 -11.73 -22.14 0.42
CA LYS A 27 -12.54 -23.30 0.02
C LYS A 27 -12.24 -23.71 -1.43
N LEU A 28 -12.15 -22.75 -2.34
CA LEU A 28 -11.89 -22.99 -3.75
C LEU A 28 -10.47 -23.48 -3.98
N ASN A 29 -9.45 -22.84 -3.38
CA ASN A 29 -8.07 -23.32 -3.49
C ASN A 29 -7.87 -24.69 -2.81
N LYS A 30 -8.59 -25.01 -1.74
CA LYS A 30 -8.59 -26.37 -1.15
C LYS A 30 -9.16 -27.41 -2.09
N LYS A 31 -10.14 -27.07 -2.93
CA LYS A 31 -10.63 -27.97 -3.98
C LYS A 31 -9.59 -28.15 -5.07
N ILE A 32 -8.95 -27.06 -5.51
CA ILE A 32 -7.86 -27.11 -6.51
C ILE A 32 -6.76 -28.07 -6.06
N ILE A 33 -6.24 -27.92 -4.83
CA ILE A 33 -5.18 -28.82 -4.34
C ILE A 33 -5.64 -30.26 -4.05
N LYS A 34 -6.95 -30.52 -3.98
CA LYS A 34 -7.46 -31.89 -3.89
C LYS A 34 -7.41 -32.59 -5.24
N PHE A 35 -7.64 -31.85 -6.32
CA PHE A 35 -7.53 -32.37 -7.69
C PHE A 35 -6.07 -32.45 -8.13
N ASP A 36 -5.28 -31.44 -7.82
CA ASP A 36 -3.86 -31.38 -8.11
C ASP A 36 -3.06 -30.99 -6.83
N PRO A 37 -2.60 -31.99 -6.05
CA PRO A 37 -1.83 -31.75 -4.84
C PRO A 37 -0.49 -31.04 -5.06
N GLN A 38 0.04 -31.06 -6.29
CA GLN A 38 1.33 -30.44 -6.64
C GLN A 38 1.16 -29.04 -7.22
N ASN A 39 -0.07 -28.50 -7.22
CA ASN A 39 -0.37 -27.18 -7.75
C ASN A 39 0.30 -26.07 -6.92
N VAL A 40 1.50 -25.65 -7.34
CA VAL A 40 2.31 -24.63 -6.67
C VAL A 40 1.53 -23.34 -6.49
N ASP A 41 0.79 -22.91 -7.51
CA ASP A 41 -0.04 -21.71 -7.46
C ASP A 41 -1.17 -21.83 -6.44
N GLY A 42 -1.87 -22.96 -6.39
CA GLY A 42 -2.92 -23.25 -5.43
C GLY A 42 -2.40 -23.25 -3.99
N LEU A 43 -1.24 -23.87 -3.76
CA LEU A 43 -0.55 -23.85 -2.45
C LEU A 43 -0.13 -22.42 -2.07
N ALA A 44 0.43 -21.65 -3.00
CA ALA A 44 0.80 -20.25 -2.77
C ALA A 44 -0.42 -19.36 -2.48
N ARG A 45 -1.54 -19.56 -3.19
CA ARG A 45 -2.82 -18.85 -2.97
C ARG A 45 -3.44 -19.22 -1.62
N LEU A 46 -3.36 -20.48 -1.18
CA LEU A 46 -3.73 -20.87 0.19
C LEU A 46 -2.87 -20.18 1.24
N GLY A 47 -1.56 -20.17 1.02
CA GLY A 47 -0.61 -19.44 1.88
C GLY A 47 -1.02 -17.97 2.02
N ARG A 48 -1.37 -17.33 0.91
CA ARG A 48 -1.81 -15.93 0.87
C ARG A 48 -3.10 -15.71 1.65
N ALA A 49 -4.12 -16.54 1.41
CA ALA A 49 -5.40 -16.42 2.10
C ALA A 49 -5.26 -16.58 3.62
N TYR A 50 -4.44 -17.53 4.09
CA TYR A 50 -4.17 -17.67 5.53
C TYR A 50 -3.40 -16.47 6.11
N MET A 51 -2.49 -15.87 5.35
CA MET A 51 -1.75 -14.69 5.78
C MET A 51 -2.68 -13.48 5.98
N GLU A 52 -3.60 -13.25 5.05
CA GLU A 52 -4.59 -12.15 5.12
C GLU A 52 -5.62 -12.38 6.25
N MET A 53 -5.85 -13.63 6.65
CA MET A 53 -6.65 -13.97 7.83
C MET A 53 -5.85 -13.98 9.15
N GLY A 54 -4.59 -13.54 9.14
CA GLY A 54 -3.71 -13.51 10.32
C GLY A 54 -3.24 -14.89 10.81
N ARG A 55 -3.51 -15.97 10.07
CA ARG A 55 -3.13 -17.34 10.43
C ARG A 55 -1.74 -17.68 9.91
N PHE A 56 -0.73 -16.94 10.37
CA PHE A 56 0.66 -17.00 9.86
C PHE A 56 1.30 -18.40 9.93
N ASN A 57 0.98 -19.21 10.94
CA ASN A 57 1.51 -20.57 11.06
C ASN A 57 1.03 -21.47 9.90
N LEU A 58 -0.24 -21.35 9.52
CA LEU A 58 -0.81 -22.08 8.38
C LEU A 58 -0.27 -21.53 7.06
N ALA A 59 -0.17 -20.20 6.93
CA ALA A 59 0.43 -19.58 5.76
C ALA A 59 1.85 -20.10 5.50
N LYS A 60 2.68 -20.15 6.56
CA LYS A 60 4.03 -20.70 6.50
C LYS A 60 4.06 -22.15 6.04
N LYS A 61 3.13 -22.98 6.55
CA LYS A 61 3.03 -24.39 6.14
C LYS A 61 2.83 -24.52 4.62
N PHE A 62 1.83 -23.82 4.07
CA PHE A 62 1.49 -23.93 2.64
C PHE A 62 2.56 -23.31 1.73
N TYR A 63 3.20 -22.20 2.12
CA TYR A 63 4.33 -21.68 1.36
C TYR A 63 5.54 -22.62 1.38
N ASN A 64 5.81 -23.28 2.51
CA ASN A 64 6.85 -24.31 2.55
C ASN A 64 6.50 -25.52 1.67
N GLU A 65 5.22 -25.93 1.60
CA GLU A 65 4.79 -26.98 0.68
C GLU A 65 4.94 -26.56 -0.78
N ALA A 66 4.59 -25.32 -1.13
CA ALA A 66 4.85 -24.78 -2.47
C ALA A 66 6.35 -24.84 -2.83
N LEU A 67 7.24 -24.46 -1.89
CA LEU A 67 8.69 -24.55 -2.08
C LEU A 67 9.25 -25.98 -2.13
N LYS A 68 8.51 -26.99 -1.67
CA LYS A 68 8.92 -28.39 -1.85
C LYS A 68 8.78 -28.83 -3.31
N TYR A 69 7.76 -28.32 -4.00
CA TYR A 69 7.50 -28.65 -5.41
C TYR A 69 8.23 -27.71 -6.37
N ASP A 70 8.33 -26.43 -6.02
CA ASP A 70 9.09 -25.42 -6.76
C ASP A 70 10.00 -24.64 -5.79
N PRO A 71 11.25 -25.11 -5.59
CA PRO A 71 12.21 -24.45 -4.69
C PRO A 71 12.54 -23.00 -5.04
N TYR A 72 12.33 -22.60 -6.30
CA TYR A 72 12.67 -21.27 -6.81
C TYR A 72 11.47 -20.33 -6.85
N ASN A 73 10.31 -20.74 -6.33
CA ASN A 73 9.10 -19.95 -6.37
C ASN A 73 9.28 -18.57 -5.68
N PRO A 74 9.28 -17.46 -6.44
CA PRO A 74 9.57 -16.14 -5.87
C PRO A 74 8.44 -15.68 -4.93
N ILE A 75 7.20 -16.09 -5.20
CA ILE A 75 6.03 -15.73 -4.41
C ILE A 75 6.12 -16.37 -3.02
N ALA A 76 6.37 -17.67 -2.95
CA ALA A 76 6.46 -18.39 -1.68
C ALA A 76 7.68 -17.93 -0.86
N SER A 77 8.85 -17.79 -1.49
CA SER A 77 10.07 -17.30 -0.82
C SER A 77 9.90 -15.89 -0.25
N LYS A 78 9.36 -14.95 -1.04
CA LYS A 78 9.10 -13.58 -0.60
C LYS A 78 8.12 -13.53 0.58
N ASN A 79 7.01 -14.25 0.50
CA ASN A 79 6.00 -14.24 1.57
C ASN A 79 6.51 -14.92 2.85
N LEU A 80 7.36 -15.93 2.77
CA LEU A 80 8.02 -16.50 3.95
C LEU A 80 8.98 -15.52 4.62
N LYS A 81 9.73 -14.73 3.85
CA LYS A 81 10.57 -13.64 4.41
C LYS A 81 9.71 -12.63 5.16
N ILE A 82 8.58 -12.22 4.58
CA ILE A 82 7.60 -11.33 5.21
C ILE A 82 7.06 -11.94 6.52
N ILE A 83 6.65 -13.21 6.51
CA ILE A 83 6.15 -13.89 7.72
C ILE A 83 7.24 -13.98 8.81
N LYS A 84 8.50 -14.20 8.43
CA LYS A 84 9.64 -14.25 9.37
C LYS A 84 9.94 -12.88 9.99
N SER A 85 9.84 -11.78 9.23
CA SER A 85 10.09 -10.44 9.76
C SER A 85 9.07 -10.02 10.81
N PHE A 86 7.82 -10.48 10.71
CA PHE A 86 6.80 -10.26 11.74
C PHE A 86 7.10 -10.96 13.08
N LYS A 87 8.02 -11.93 13.12
CA LYS A 87 8.33 -12.70 14.33
C LYS A 87 9.25 -11.97 15.33
N SER A 88 9.73 -10.76 15.01
CA SER A 88 10.68 -10.04 15.88
C SER A 88 10.03 -9.01 16.81
N ASN A 89 8.80 -8.55 16.58
CA ASN A 89 8.13 -7.62 17.51
C ASN A 89 6.62 -7.57 17.20
N SER A 90 5.83 -8.11 18.14
CA SER A 90 4.36 -7.96 18.22
C SER A 90 3.55 -8.68 17.15
N GLN A 91 2.65 -9.58 17.57
CA GLN A 91 1.55 -10.03 16.72
C GLN A 91 0.75 -8.79 16.28
N PRO A 92 0.70 -8.43 14.99
CA PRO A 92 -0.22 -7.40 14.57
C PRO A 92 -1.63 -8.00 14.76
N LYS A 93 -2.41 -7.43 15.67
CA LYS A 93 -3.86 -7.59 15.66
C LYS A 93 -4.35 -6.87 14.42
N ILE A 94 -4.21 -7.50 13.25
CA ILE A 94 -4.85 -7.06 12.02
C ILE A 94 -6.34 -7.34 12.27
N GLY A 95 -7.04 -6.35 12.85
CA GLY A 95 -8.49 -6.34 12.83
C GLY A 95 -8.93 -6.48 11.37
N ASN A 96 -10.05 -7.18 11.13
CA ASN A 96 -10.68 -7.43 9.83
C ASN A 96 -11.02 -6.14 9.07
N GLY A 97 -9.99 -5.39 8.69
CA GLY A 97 -10.03 -4.05 8.16
C GLY A 97 -9.05 -3.95 7.00
N HIS A 98 -8.99 -4.98 6.16
CA HIS A 98 -8.59 -4.79 4.78
C HIS A 98 -9.71 -3.97 4.11
N SER A 99 -9.76 -2.67 4.42
CA SER A 99 -10.45 -1.72 3.58
C SER A 99 -9.78 -1.83 2.23
N LYS A 100 -10.44 -2.52 1.30
CA LYS A 100 -10.10 -2.62 -0.12
C LYS A 100 -9.35 -1.35 -0.51
N LEU A 101 -8.03 -1.45 -0.71
CA LEU A 101 -7.24 -0.34 -1.24
C LEU A 101 -7.92 0.02 -2.55
N SER A 102 -8.74 1.06 -2.54
CA SER A 102 -9.52 1.41 -3.72
C SER A 102 -8.53 1.73 -4.80
N SER A 103 -8.66 1.12 -5.98
CA SER A 103 -7.86 1.47 -7.16
C SER A 103 -7.89 2.98 -7.41
N SER A 104 -8.99 3.65 -7.01
CA SER A 104 -9.10 5.11 -7.01
C SER A 104 -8.03 5.82 -6.19
N LEU A 105 -7.47 5.24 -5.11
CA LEU A 105 -6.41 5.84 -4.28
C LEU A 105 -5.07 5.99 -5.05
N PHE A 106 -4.92 5.22 -6.13
CA PHE A 106 -3.77 5.32 -7.03
C PHE A 106 -4.03 6.25 -8.21
N LEU A 107 -5.30 6.54 -8.52
CA LEU A 107 -5.67 7.47 -9.57
C LEU A 107 -5.59 8.91 -9.04
N GLN A 108 -4.60 9.65 -9.54
CA GLN A 108 -4.50 11.09 -9.30
C GLN A 108 -5.34 11.80 -10.37
N GLU A 109 -6.46 12.39 -9.94
CA GLU A 109 -7.26 13.22 -10.83
C GLU A 109 -6.66 14.64 -10.87
N PRO A 110 -6.22 15.13 -12.05
CA PRO A 110 -5.67 16.47 -12.19
C PRO A 110 -6.73 17.50 -11.79
N GLY A 111 -6.31 18.53 -11.06
CA GLY A 111 -7.20 19.60 -10.59
C GLY A 111 -8.07 19.26 -9.36
N LYS A 112 -8.23 17.98 -9.02
CA LYS A 112 -9.10 17.50 -7.92
C LYS A 112 -8.35 16.83 -6.78
N SER A 113 -7.12 16.36 -7.02
CA SER A 113 -6.32 15.73 -5.99
C SER A 113 -4.91 16.31 -5.91
N LYS A 114 -4.36 16.37 -4.69
CA LYS A 114 -2.98 16.83 -4.42
C LYS A 114 -2.36 16.00 -3.31
N ILE A 115 -1.09 15.66 -3.47
CA ILE A 115 -0.27 15.04 -2.42
C ILE A 115 0.48 16.15 -1.69
N VAL A 116 0.46 16.10 -0.36
CA VAL A 116 1.09 17.10 0.52
C VAL A 116 1.82 16.40 1.64
N ASN A 117 3.07 16.79 1.89
CA ASN A 117 3.82 16.29 3.04
C ASN A 117 3.41 17.05 4.31
N LEU A 118 3.13 16.31 5.38
CA LEU A 118 2.78 16.89 6.66
C LEU A 118 4.00 17.42 7.39
N LEU A 119 3.81 18.54 8.09
CA LEU A 119 4.78 19.15 8.99
C LEU A 119 4.50 18.71 10.43
N LYS A 120 5.53 18.73 11.28
CA LYS A 120 5.44 18.42 12.71
C LYS A 120 4.71 17.09 12.96
N VAL A 121 5.17 16.05 12.29
CA VAL A 121 4.56 14.72 12.32
C VAL A 121 4.62 14.11 13.75
N ALA A 122 3.66 13.26 14.10
CA ALA A 122 3.61 12.55 15.38
C ALA A 122 4.82 11.62 15.58
N ALA A 123 5.04 11.20 16.84
CA ALA A 123 6.12 10.30 17.20
C ALA A 123 6.06 8.96 16.44
N PRO A 124 7.21 8.31 16.13
CA PRO A 124 7.26 7.10 15.31
C PRO A 124 6.34 5.96 15.79
N GLN A 125 6.20 5.80 17.10
CA GLN A 125 5.33 4.79 17.71
C GLN A 125 3.85 4.94 17.30
N LYS A 126 3.37 6.18 17.13
CA LYS A 126 2.01 6.46 16.63
C LYS A 126 1.91 6.27 15.13
N LEU A 127 2.98 6.60 14.39
CA LEU A 127 3.01 6.42 12.94
C LEU A 127 2.97 4.96 12.51
N LEU A 128 3.49 4.03 13.34
CA LEU A 128 3.38 2.59 13.10
C LEU A 128 1.93 2.09 13.03
N GLN A 129 0.98 2.84 13.63
CA GLN A 129 -0.44 2.51 13.57
C GLN A 129 -1.10 3.05 12.29
N ALA A 130 -0.50 4.04 11.64
CA ALA A 130 -0.98 4.58 10.39
C ALA A 130 -0.59 3.66 9.22
N TYR A 131 -1.51 3.47 8.28
CA TYR A 131 -1.29 2.66 7.08
C TYR A 131 -1.68 3.41 5.81
N CYS A 132 -1.10 3.03 4.67
CA CYS A 132 -1.43 3.62 3.38
C CYS A 132 -2.90 3.34 3.02
N GLY A 133 -3.62 4.38 2.58
CA GLY A 133 -5.06 4.33 2.31
C GLY A 133 -5.95 4.55 3.52
N MET A 134 -5.37 4.72 4.72
CA MET A 134 -6.13 5.11 5.90
C MET A 134 -6.80 6.48 5.69
N GLN A 135 -8.12 6.53 5.83
CA GLN A 135 -8.88 7.78 5.82
C GLN A 135 -8.69 8.49 7.17
N VAL A 136 -8.34 9.77 7.11
CA VAL A 136 -8.04 10.59 8.28
C VAL A 136 -8.99 11.78 8.38
N GLY A 137 -9.20 12.24 9.61
CA GLY A 137 -9.97 13.44 9.90
C GLY A 137 -9.10 14.70 9.91
N VAL A 138 -9.77 15.85 9.93
CA VAL A 138 -9.11 17.15 10.06
C VAL A 138 -9.74 17.97 11.17
N THR A 139 -8.91 18.71 11.90
CA THR A 139 -9.31 19.68 12.90
C THR A 139 -8.70 21.03 12.58
N VAL A 140 -9.52 22.08 12.51
CA VAL A 140 -9.06 23.45 12.22
C VAL A 140 -8.87 24.20 13.54
N LYS A 141 -7.63 24.60 13.85
CA LYS A 141 -7.29 25.43 15.04
C LYS A 141 -6.29 26.51 14.64
N ASN A 142 -6.52 27.75 15.06
CA ASN A 142 -5.60 28.89 14.85
C ASN A 142 -5.11 29.03 13.39
N ARG A 143 -6.03 28.94 12.42
CA ARG A 143 -5.72 28.98 10.96
C ARG A 143 -4.83 27.83 10.45
N LYS A 144 -4.61 26.79 11.25
CA LYS A 144 -3.88 25.58 10.87
C LYS A 144 -4.85 24.41 10.77
N ILE A 145 -4.61 23.56 9.76
CA ILE A 145 -5.35 22.32 9.58
C ILE A 145 -4.48 21.19 10.12
N THR A 146 -4.96 20.59 11.20
CA THR A 146 -4.32 19.46 11.86
C THR A 146 -4.98 18.16 11.39
N ILE A 147 -4.17 17.18 11.05
CA ILE A 147 -4.62 15.85 10.65
C ILE A 147 -4.71 14.96 11.89
N VAL A 148 -5.85 14.29 12.04
CA VAL A 148 -6.14 13.40 13.16
C VAL A 148 -6.64 12.05 12.67
N ASP A 149 -6.38 11.00 13.43
CA ASP A 149 -6.97 9.68 13.19
C ASP A 149 -8.45 9.62 13.60
N LYS A 150 -9.15 8.51 13.32
CA LYS A 150 -10.54 8.24 13.72
C LYS A 150 -10.77 8.38 15.22
N GLU A 151 -9.75 8.07 16.03
CA GLU A 151 -9.79 8.23 17.49
C GLU A 151 -9.50 9.68 17.94
N GLY A 152 -9.25 10.61 17.01
CA GLY A 152 -8.89 12.01 17.32
C GLY A 152 -7.40 12.20 17.65
N SER A 153 -6.59 11.15 17.57
CA SER A 153 -5.15 11.21 17.81
C SER A 153 -4.43 12.05 16.76
N TYR A 154 -3.54 12.95 17.19
CA TYR A 154 -2.74 13.81 16.32
C TYR A 154 -1.76 13.02 15.43
N LEU A 155 -1.74 13.33 14.13
CA LEU A 155 -0.82 12.73 13.15
C LEU A 155 0.18 13.75 12.55
N GLY A 156 -0.26 15.00 12.34
CA GLY A 156 0.59 16.04 11.75
C GLY A 156 -0.21 17.29 11.38
N VAL A 157 0.46 18.30 10.81
CA VAL A 157 -0.15 19.58 10.39
C VAL A 157 0.14 19.83 8.92
N LEU A 158 -0.84 20.38 8.19
CA LEU A 158 -0.63 20.79 6.80
C LEU A 158 0.25 22.06 6.72
N PRO A 159 1.09 22.20 5.67
CA PRO A 159 1.79 23.44 5.36
C PRO A 159 0.86 24.67 5.33
N ASP A 160 1.39 25.84 5.70
CA ASP A 160 0.58 27.05 5.89
C ASP A 160 -0.08 27.56 4.58
N ASP A 161 0.61 27.42 3.45
CA ASP A 161 0.11 27.74 2.10
C ASP A 161 -1.09 26.86 1.73
N VAL A 162 -0.97 25.55 1.97
CA VAL A 162 -2.05 24.58 1.75
C VAL A 162 -3.21 24.83 2.71
N CYS A 163 -2.93 25.13 3.99
CA CYS A 163 -3.95 25.49 4.96
C CYS A 163 -4.76 26.70 4.52
N HIS A 164 -4.08 27.79 4.13
CA HIS A 164 -4.73 29.03 3.72
C HIS A 164 -5.66 28.81 2.52
N HIS A 165 -5.15 28.12 1.49
CA HIS A 165 -5.92 27.84 0.29
C HIS A 165 -7.10 26.90 0.55
N LEU A 166 -6.88 25.80 1.29
CA LEU A 166 -7.93 24.83 1.57
C LEU A 166 -9.04 25.41 2.45
N MET A 167 -8.70 26.24 3.44
CA MET A 167 -9.70 26.94 4.25
C MET A 167 -10.58 27.88 3.42
N ARG A 168 -10.02 28.60 2.44
CA ARG A 168 -10.79 29.46 1.53
C ARG A 168 -11.81 28.64 0.74
N LEU A 169 -11.41 27.47 0.26
CA LEU A 169 -12.25 26.58 -0.53
C LEU A 169 -13.33 25.90 0.31
N LEU A 170 -12.98 25.40 1.51
CA LEU A 170 -13.92 24.85 2.50
C LEU A 170 -15.00 25.87 2.87
N LYS A 171 -14.62 27.13 3.13
CA LYS A 171 -15.56 28.22 3.43
C LYS A 171 -16.51 28.54 2.26
N GLY A 172 -16.09 28.30 1.03
CA GLY A 172 -16.98 28.46 -0.13
C GLY A 172 -17.83 27.23 -0.44
N GLY A 173 -17.77 26.18 0.39
CA GLY A 173 -18.64 25.01 0.31
C GLY A 173 -18.07 23.81 -0.44
N ASN A 174 -16.77 23.82 -0.77
CA ASN A 174 -16.12 22.62 -1.30
C ASN A 174 -15.93 21.58 -0.19
N LYS A 175 -15.96 20.29 -0.54
CA LYS A 175 -15.73 19.19 0.40
C LYS A 175 -14.54 18.35 -0.05
N TYR A 176 -13.81 17.82 0.94
CA TYR A 176 -12.59 17.07 0.72
C TYR A 176 -12.54 15.84 1.61
N GLU A 177 -11.86 14.82 1.11
CA GLU A 177 -11.42 13.65 1.85
C GLU A 177 -9.90 13.62 1.91
N PHE A 178 -9.38 13.00 2.97
CA PHE A 178 -7.96 12.96 3.28
C PHE A 178 -7.55 11.51 3.52
N PHE A 179 -6.50 11.07 2.84
CA PHE A 179 -5.99 9.72 2.94
C PHE A 179 -4.48 9.72 3.13
N ILE A 180 -3.96 8.84 3.97
CA ILE A 180 -2.51 8.64 4.07
C ILE A 180 -2.00 7.97 2.79
N LYS A 181 -1.05 8.60 2.10
CA LYS A 181 -0.44 8.09 0.87
C LYS A 181 0.85 7.30 1.14
N SER A 182 1.67 7.78 2.07
CA SER A 182 2.93 7.12 2.43
C SER A 182 3.28 7.43 3.87
N VAL A 183 3.81 6.43 4.59
CA VAL A 183 4.29 6.54 5.97
C VAL A 183 5.78 6.19 5.96
N ARG A 184 6.62 7.13 6.39
CA ARG A 184 8.05 6.94 6.66
C ARG A 184 8.35 7.40 8.10
N VAL A 185 9.54 7.08 8.62
CA VAL A 185 9.91 7.34 10.02
C VAL A 185 9.66 8.79 10.46
N ASN A 186 10.01 9.76 9.60
CA ASN A 186 9.85 11.20 9.87
C ASN A 186 9.06 11.95 8.79
N ASN A 187 8.42 11.24 7.87
CA ASN A 187 7.69 11.86 6.76
C ASN A 187 6.36 11.15 6.56
N LEU A 188 5.28 11.92 6.53
CA LEU A 188 3.93 11.44 6.33
C LEU A 188 3.32 12.22 5.17
N SER A 189 3.07 11.54 4.05
CA SER A 189 2.45 12.14 2.88
C SER A 189 0.94 11.92 2.89
N LEU A 190 0.18 12.99 2.71
CA LEU A 190 -1.27 13.02 2.69
C LEU A 190 -1.78 13.26 1.26
N LEU A 191 -2.71 12.42 0.82
CA LEU A 191 -3.51 12.66 -0.37
C LEU A 191 -4.77 13.42 0.03
N ILE A 192 -4.96 14.60 -0.57
CA ILE A 192 -6.19 15.40 -0.44
C ILE A 192 -7.00 15.21 -1.72
N ARG A 193 -8.27 14.85 -1.59
CA ARG A 193 -9.19 14.64 -2.72
C ARG A 193 -10.42 15.53 -2.58
N GLU A 194 -10.71 16.32 -3.59
CA GLU A 194 -11.99 17.04 -3.71
C GLU A 194 -13.11 16.04 -4.00
N THR A 195 -14.09 15.98 -3.12
CA THR A 195 -15.31 15.16 -3.31
C THR A 195 -16.47 15.98 -3.86
N PHE A 196 -16.47 17.29 -3.59
CA PHE A 196 -17.51 18.18 -4.06
C PHE A 196 -16.97 19.58 -4.33
N ARG A 197 -17.33 20.13 -5.48
CA ARG A 197 -17.05 21.52 -5.88
C ARG A 197 -18.32 22.35 -5.86
N SER A 198 -18.29 23.44 -5.10
CA SER A 198 -19.38 24.41 -5.04
C SER A 198 -19.52 25.21 -6.33
N LYS A 199 -20.73 25.76 -6.57
CA LYS A 199 -20.98 26.67 -7.70
C LYS A 199 -20.08 27.91 -7.68
N ARG A 200 -19.68 28.37 -6.48
CA ARG A 200 -18.79 29.52 -6.27
C ARG A 200 -17.41 29.33 -6.89
N PHE A 201 -16.92 28.09 -6.94
CA PHE A 201 -15.61 27.77 -7.48
C PHE A 201 -15.69 26.91 -8.75
N LYS A 202 -16.83 26.95 -9.48
CA LYS A 202 -17.05 26.10 -10.67
C LYS A 202 -15.88 26.13 -11.67
N ASN A 203 -15.32 27.32 -11.90
CA ASN A 203 -14.23 27.56 -12.86
C ASN A 203 -12.84 27.61 -12.21
N GLN A 204 -12.71 27.29 -10.92
CA GLN A 204 -11.44 27.28 -10.20
C GLN A 204 -11.18 25.87 -9.64
N PRO A 205 -10.22 25.10 -10.19
CA PRO A 205 -9.84 23.83 -9.60
C PRO A 205 -9.24 24.03 -8.20
N SER A 206 -9.42 23.03 -7.33
CA SER A 206 -8.88 23.08 -5.97
C SER A 206 -7.36 23.00 -5.94
N PHE A 207 -6.74 22.37 -6.93
CA PHE A 207 -5.29 22.21 -6.99
C PHE A 207 -4.81 22.56 -8.39
N LEU A 208 -3.79 23.40 -8.52
CA LEU A 208 -3.13 23.69 -9.79
C LEU A 208 -1.90 22.78 -9.93
N GLU A 209 -1.70 22.20 -11.11
CA GLU A 209 -0.45 21.52 -11.44
C GLU A 209 0.69 22.56 -11.46
N GLY A 210 1.80 22.29 -10.75
CA GLY A 210 2.95 23.19 -10.66
C GLY A 210 3.23 23.83 -9.29
N SER A 211 2.60 23.37 -8.20
CA SER A 211 2.98 23.75 -6.82
C SER A 211 3.60 22.59 -6.03
N SER A 212 4.26 21.66 -6.72
CA SER A 212 5.45 21.00 -6.16
C SER A 212 6.57 22.03 -6.23
N SER A 213 7.20 22.33 -5.10
CA SER A 213 8.43 23.13 -5.10
C SER A 213 9.40 22.54 -6.14
N PRO A 214 10.00 23.34 -7.03
CA PRO A 214 10.84 22.85 -8.14
C PRO A 214 12.21 22.33 -7.70
N HIS A 215 12.36 21.82 -6.47
CA HIS A 215 13.66 21.47 -5.89
C HIS A 215 13.80 20.01 -5.41
N LEU A 216 12.86 19.12 -5.75
CA LEU A 216 12.89 17.72 -5.27
C LEU A 216 12.70 16.69 -6.40
N GLU A 217 13.27 16.93 -7.57
CA GLU A 217 13.38 15.94 -8.66
C GLU A 217 14.84 15.68 -9.11
N MET A 218 15.82 16.10 -8.31
CA MET A 218 17.20 15.62 -8.45
C MET A 218 17.59 14.86 -7.19
N ILE A 219 18.36 13.78 -7.36
CA ILE A 219 18.78 12.78 -6.37
C ILE A 219 17.81 11.59 -6.24
N THR A 220 17.61 10.86 -7.34
CA THR A 220 17.51 9.37 -7.33
C THR A 220 17.99 8.83 -8.68
N SER A 221 19.25 9.08 -9.02
CA SER A 221 19.91 8.41 -10.14
C SER A 221 21.40 8.79 -10.11
N ILE A 222 22.15 8.16 -9.20
CA ILE A 222 23.59 7.91 -9.20
C ILE A 222 23.84 7.29 -7.83
N ASP A 223 24.09 5.99 -7.81
CA ASP A 223 24.76 5.18 -6.79
C ASP A 223 24.17 3.77 -6.89
N ASP A 224 24.72 3.02 -7.84
CA ASP A 224 24.85 1.56 -7.84
C ASP A 224 25.30 1.19 -9.26
N GLU A 225 26.59 1.29 -9.55
CA GLU A 225 27.37 0.36 -10.39
C GLU A 225 28.80 0.93 -10.44
N GLU A 226 29.65 0.52 -9.49
CA GLU A 226 31.08 0.29 -9.71
C GLU A 226 31.63 -0.28 -8.40
N ASP A 227 31.65 -1.62 -8.31
CA ASP A 227 32.82 -2.38 -7.87
C ASP A 227 32.47 -3.88 -7.78
N GLU A 228 33.18 -4.67 -8.58
CA GLU A 228 33.91 -5.89 -8.21
C GLU A 228 34.35 -6.55 -9.52
N ASN A 229 35.62 -6.36 -9.89
CA ASN A 229 36.72 -7.33 -9.73
C ASN A 229 36.78 -8.32 -10.89
N SER A 230 37.90 -8.82 -11.39
CA SER A 230 39.35 -8.55 -11.31
C SER A 230 39.96 -9.67 -12.19
N ASP A 231 41.27 -9.58 -12.45
CA ASP A 231 42.15 -10.68 -12.92
C ASP A 231 42.10 -10.98 -14.43
N GLU A 232 43.18 -11.34 -15.10
CA GLU A 232 44.64 -11.12 -15.09
C GLU A 232 45.13 -11.89 -16.36
N GLU A 233 46.41 -11.74 -16.71
CA GLU A 233 47.14 -12.46 -17.78
C GLU A 233 46.98 -11.91 -19.22
N GLY A 234 48.03 -11.59 -19.98
CA GLY A 234 49.47 -11.70 -19.76
C GLY A 234 50.19 -11.05 -20.96
N GLU A 235 51.35 -10.47 -20.69
CA GLU A 235 52.27 -9.91 -21.67
C GLU A 235 52.75 -10.96 -22.70
N GLN A 236 52.83 -10.57 -23.97
CA GLN A 236 54.03 -10.68 -24.82
C GLN A 236 53.71 -10.30 -26.27
N GLU A 237 54.34 -9.23 -26.77
CA GLU A 237 54.80 -9.17 -28.17
C GLU A 237 56.13 -8.39 -28.23
N ALA A 238 57.05 -8.93 -29.02
CA ALA A 238 58.40 -8.48 -29.42
C ALA A 238 59.59 -9.01 -28.59
#